data_AF-A0A9W6YT14-F1
#
_entry.id   AF-A0A9W6YT14-F1
#
_cell.length_a   1.000
_cell.length_b   1.000
_cell.length_c   1.000
_cell.angle_alpha   90.00
_cell.angle_beta   90.00
_cell.angle_gamma   90.00
#
_symmetry.space_group_name_H-M   'P 1'
#
loop_
_entity.id
_entity.type
_entity.pdbx_description
1 polymer ?
#
loop_
_entity_poly.entity_id
_entity_poly.type
_entity_poly.pdbx_seq_one_letter_code
_entity_poly.pdbx_strand_id
1 'polypeptide(L)'
;MLKDEDERVETTSTEQAKVKAALATGDFAIQNVALQIGLNLMNYTSGLQIKRVRNYMFRCHACFTLTPIPKDGTPKHFCPACGGATLLRCAVSVNAKTGEIVPHLKKNFEWHRRGDRFSLPSPQSKNTRKKYGQQGFQHRGNSKLDEVYLREDQKEYQQAIKNAKWQIRQNEKAMQEFVGGGSADNFISPFFTGTDHTRPVQVKVGKGKYVNSSRRRK
;
A
#
# COMPACT_ATOMS: atom_id res chain seq x y z
N MET A 1 1.71 -21.59 2.19
CA MET A 1 1.83 -20.46 1.23
C MET A 1 0.58 -20.52 0.35
N LEU A 2 -0.38 -19.63 0.60
CA LEU A 2 -1.66 -19.61 -0.12
C LEU A 2 -1.41 -19.02 -1.51
N LYS A 3 -1.49 -19.89 -2.53
CA LYS A 3 -1.34 -19.56 -3.94
C LYS A 3 -2.62 -18.84 -4.38
N ASP A 4 -2.49 -17.68 -5.02
CA ASP A 4 -3.61 -16.88 -5.53
C ASP A 4 -4.44 -17.69 -6.55
N GLU A 5 -5.64 -18.14 -6.18
CA GLU A 5 -6.54 -18.99 -7.00
C GLU A 5 -7.31 -18.23 -8.11
N ASP A 6 -6.80 -17.10 -8.57
CA ASP A 6 -7.55 -16.16 -9.42
C ASP A 6 -7.14 -16.19 -10.92
N GLU A 7 -6.35 -17.18 -11.34
CA GLU A 7 -6.08 -17.48 -12.75
C GLU A 7 -7.16 -18.41 -13.33
N ARG A 8 -8.28 -17.82 -13.76
CA ARG A 8 -9.25 -18.54 -14.62
C ARG A 8 -8.68 -18.67 -16.03
N VAL A 9 -8.17 -19.87 -16.34
CA VAL A 9 -7.67 -20.26 -17.67
C VAL A 9 -8.87 -20.60 -18.56
N GLU A 10 -9.17 -19.72 -19.51
CA GLU A 10 -10.16 -20.00 -20.56
C GLU A 10 -9.49 -20.80 -21.68
N THR A 11 -9.66 -22.13 -21.68
CA THR A 11 -9.22 -23.02 -22.75
C THR A 11 -10.26 -23.07 -23.87
N THR A 12 -10.25 -22.08 -24.77
CA THR A 12 -11.00 -22.15 -26.02
C THR A 12 -10.07 -22.64 -27.12
N SER A 13 -10.30 -23.85 -27.64
CA SER A 13 -9.64 -24.42 -28.80
C SER A 13 -9.86 -23.51 -30.02
N THR A 14 -8.86 -22.72 -30.38
CA THR A 14 -8.88 -21.89 -31.58
C THR A 14 -7.58 -22.12 -32.33
N GLU A 15 -7.69 -22.18 -33.65
CA GLU A 15 -6.63 -22.49 -34.62
C GLU A 15 -5.29 -21.82 -34.27
N GLN A 16 -4.19 -22.57 -34.44
CA GLN A 16 -2.84 -22.14 -34.09
C GLN A 16 -2.39 -20.97 -34.97
N ALA A 17 -2.78 -19.75 -34.60
CA ALA A 17 -2.29 -18.52 -35.20
C ALA A 17 -0.79 -18.41 -34.92
N LYS A 18 0.02 -18.41 -35.99
CA LYS A 18 1.49 -18.29 -35.91
C LYS A 18 1.86 -16.96 -35.25
N VAL A 19 2.34 -17.00 -34.01
CA VAL A 19 2.81 -15.83 -33.26
C VAL A 19 4.15 -15.37 -33.85
N LYS A 20 4.18 -14.21 -34.52
CA LYS A 20 5.41 -13.68 -35.15
C LYS A 20 6.45 -13.18 -34.15
N ALA A 21 5.98 -12.58 -33.06
CA ALA A 21 6.81 -12.05 -31.98
C ALA A 21 6.02 -12.08 -30.67
N ALA A 22 6.70 -12.37 -29.57
CA ALA A 22 6.15 -12.33 -28.22
C ALA A 22 7.11 -11.61 -27.27
N LEU A 23 6.56 -10.81 -26.36
CA LEU A 23 7.30 -10.11 -25.33
C LEU A 23 7.06 -10.78 -23.97
N ALA A 24 8.14 -11.17 -23.30
CA ALA A 24 8.10 -11.69 -21.94
C ALA A 24 8.71 -10.65 -20.99
N THR A 25 7.90 -10.12 -20.07
CA THR A 25 8.33 -9.11 -19.09
C THR A 25 7.58 -9.29 -17.78
N GLY A 26 8.25 -8.99 -16.65
CA GLY A 26 7.65 -8.97 -15.32
C GLY A 26 7.07 -7.60 -14.91
N ASP A 27 7.31 -6.54 -15.68
CA ASP A 27 6.81 -5.20 -15.36
C ASP A 27 5.38 -4.98 -15.87
N PHE A 28 4.44 -4.77 -14.95
CA PHE A 28 3.03 -4.50 -15.24
C PHE A 28 2.81 -3.26 -16.12
N ALA A 29 3.68 -2.24 -16.04
CA ALA A 29 3.56 -1.06 -16.88
C ALA A 29 3.82 -1.39 -18.36
N ILE A 30 4.89 -2.15 -18.62
CA ILE A 30 5.24 -2.61 -19.97
C ILE A 30 4.16 -3.56 -20.50
N GLN A 31 3.65 -4.47 -19.67
CA GLN A 31 2.56 -5.36 -20.05
C GLN A 31 1.30 -4.59 -20.47
N ASN A 32 0.92 -3.55 -19.73
CA ASN A 32 -0.23 -2.73 -20.09
C ASN A 32 -0.07 -2.03 -21.45
N VAL A 33 1.09 -1.43 -21.69
CA VAL A 33 1.38 -0.74 -22.95
C VAL A 33 1.48 -1.73 -24.11
N ALA A 34 2.14 -2.87 -23.91
CA ALA A 34 2.29 -3.91 -24.93
C ALA A 34 0.93 -4.48 -25.37
N LEU A 35 -0.01 -4.69 -24.45
CA LEU A 35 -1.38 -5.08 -24.80
C LEU A 35 -2.12 -4.00 -25.58
N GLN A 36 -1.93 -2.72 -25.24
CA GLN A 36 -2.55 -1.61 -25.97
C GLN A 36 -1.99 -1.47 -27.40
N ILE A 37 -0.71 -1.77 -27.60
CA ILE A 37 -0.06 -1.80 -28.93
C ILE A 37 -0.45 -3.05 -29.73
N GLY A 38 -1.04 -4.06 -29.09
CA GLY A 38 -1.42 -5.32 -29.73
C GLY A 38 -0.27 -6.31 -29.88
N LEU A 39 0.77 -6.20 -29.04
CA LEU A 39 1.86 -7.17 -28.98
C LEU A 39 1.42 -8.40 -28.17
N ASN A 40 1.86 -9.59 -28.61
CA ASN A 40 1.60 -10.81 -27.86
C ASN A 40 2.49 -10.84 -26.63
N LEU A 41 1.89 -10.90 -25.45
CA LEU A 41 2.61 -11.04 -24.18
C LEU A 41 2.62 -12.47 -23.70
N MET A 42 3.75 -12.91 -23.16
CA MET A 42 3.89 -14.20 -22.50
C MET A 42 4.33 -14.02 -21.05
N ASN A 43 3.79 -14.85 -20.17
CA ASN A 43 4.22 -14.91 -18.79
C ASN A 43 5.61 -15.57 -18.72
N TYR A 44 6.58 -14.90 -18.11
CA TYR A 44 7.96 -15.39 -18.00
C TYR A 44 8.09 -16.66 -17.14
N THR A 45 7.16 -16.89 -16.20
CA THR A 45 7.20 -18.08 -15.32
C THR A 45 6.38 -19.23 -15.89
N SER A 46 5.15 -18.96 -16.35
CA SER A 46 4.22 -20.03 -16.79
C SER A 46 4.26 -20.30 -18.30
N GLY A 47 4.88 -19.44 -19.11
CA GLY A 47 4.91 -19.56 -20.57
C GLY A 47 3.55 -19.32 -21.25
N LEU A 48 2.50 -19.00 -20.48
CA LEU A 48 1.16 -18.77 -21.01
C LEU A 48 1.02 -17.37 -21.61
N GLN A 49 0.17 -17.23 -22.63
CA GLN A 49 -0.13 -15.94 -23.25
C GLN A 49 -1.00 -15.09 -22.32
N ILE A 50 -0.56 -13.87 -22.03
CA ILE A 50 -1.32 -12.90 -21.24
C ILE A 50 -2.30 -12.20 -22.19
N LYS A 51 -3.60 -12.47 -22.03
CA LYS A 51 -4.66 -11.81 -22.81
C LYS A 51 -5.17 -10.51 -22.17
N ARG A 52 -5.07 -10.40 -20.84
CA ARG A 52 -5.65 -9.31 -20.04
C ARG A 52 -4.81 -9.06 -18.79
N VAL A 53 -4.48 -7.80 -18.52
CA VAL A 53 -3.76 -7.36 -17.32
C VAL A 53 -4.75 -6.72 -16.35
N ARG A 54 -4.69 -7.12 -15.07
CA ARG A 54 -5.53 -6.53 -14.00
C ARG A 54 -4.90 -5.23 -13.53
N ASN A 55 -5.61 -4.12 -13.72
CA ASN A 55 -5.18 -2.81 -13.24
C ASN A 55 -5.89 -2.44 -11.94
N TYR A 56 -5.24 -1.60 -11.12
CA TYR A 56 -5.77 -1.16 -9.86
C TYR A 56 -5.69 0.37 -9.74
N MET A 57 -6.76 0.94 -9.18
CA MET A 57 -6.84 2.36 -8.82
C MET A 57 -7.40 2.49 -7.41
N PHE A 58 -7.17 3.63 -6.77
CA PHE A 58 -7.84 3.97 -5.53
C PHE A 58 -9.19 4.61 -5.83
N ARG A 59 -10.27 4.04 -5.30
CA ARG A 59 -11.60 4.64 -5.32
C ARG A 59 -11.96 5.12 -3.92
N CYS A 60 -12.37 6.37 -3.79
CA CYS A 60 -12.93 6.87 -2.54
C CYS A 60 -14.34 6.29 -2.33
N HIS A 61 -14.64 5.73 -1.15
CA HIS A 61 -16.00 5.27 -0.86
C HIS A 61 -16.98 6.40 -0.49
N ALA A 62 -16.47 7.61 -0.20
CA ALA A 62 -17.28 8.77 0.17
C ALA A 62 -17.61 9.68 -1.03
N CYS A 63 -16.61 10.15 -1.76
CA CYS A 63 -16.79 11.06 -2.91
C CYS A 63 -16.74 10.36 -4.28
N PHE A 64 -16.56 9.03 -4.30
CA PHE A 64 -16.52 8.19 -5.51
C PHE A 64 -15.44 8.51 -6.55
N THR A 65 -14.59 9.51 -6.28
CA THR A 65 -13.46 9.88 -7.14
C THR A 65 -12.48 8.72 -7.26
N LEU A 66 -12.10 8.43 -8.50
CA LEU A 66 -11.00 7.52 -8.83
C LEU A 66 -9.69 8.28 -8.83
N THR A 67 -8.67 7.68 -8.24
CA THR A 67 -7.33 8.24 -8.14
C THR A 67 -6.30 7.18 -8.52
N PRO A 68 -5.25 7.53 -9.27
CA PRO A 68 -4.20 6.58 -9.62
C PRO A 68 -3.41 6.18 -8.37
N ILE A 69 -2.94 4.94 -8.35
CA ILE A 69 -1.99 4.48 -7.34
C ILE A 69 -0.63 5.11 -7.68
N PRO A 70 0.05 5.79 -6.73
CA PRO A 70 1.37 6.36 -6.99
C PRO A 70 2.37 5.27 -7.38
N LYS A 71 3.15 5.52 -8.44
CA LYS A 71 4.21 4.59 -8.89
C LYS A 71 5.48 4.70 -8.04
N ASP A 72 5.66 5.82 -7.34
CA ASP A 72 6.83 6.12 -6.50
C ASP A 72 6.91 5.28 -5.21
N GLY A 73 6.05 4.25 -5.06
CA GLY A 73 5.93 3.45 -3.84
C GLY A 73 5.39 4.23 -2.63
N THR A 74 4.92 5.46 -2.83
CA THR A 74 4.43 6.30 -1.73
C THR A 74 3.02 5.90 -1.31
N PRO A 75 2.79 5.62 -0.01
CA PRO A 75 1.47 5.24 0.45
C PRO A 75 0.55 6.46 0.45
N LYS A 76 -0.51 6.41 -0.36
CA LYS A 76 -1.57 7.42 -0.37
C LYS A 76 -2.70 6.97 0.54
N HIS A 77 -2.86 7.65 1.67
CA HIS A 77 -3.89 7.32 2.66
C HIS A 77 -5.14 8.19 2.52
N PHE A 78 -4.96 9.47 2.16
CA PHE A 78 -6.04 10.44 2.08
C PHE A 78 -6.49 10.67 0.65
N CYS A 79 -7.79 10.89 0.47
CA CYS A 79 -8.36 11.24 -0.82
C CYS A 79 -8.08 12.72 -1.14
N PRO A 80 -7.58 13.06 -2.34
CA PRO A 80 -7.28 14.44 -2.71
C PRO A 80 -8.55 15.30 -2.91
N ALA A 81 -9.71 14.68 -3.15
CA ALA A 81 -10.96 15.40 -3.36
C ALA A 81 -11.69 15.71 -2.04
N CYS A 82 -11.77 14.75 -1.11
CA CYS A 82 -12.51 14.93 0.15
C CYS A 82 -11.64 15.01 1.42
N GLY A 83 -10.32 14.77 1.31
CA GLY A 83 -9.38 14.80 2.44
C GLY A 83 -9.50 13.65 3.43
N GLY A 84 -10.49 12.78 3.29
CA GLY A 84 -10.72 11.64 4.20
C GLY A 84 -9.81 10.45 3.92
N ALA A 85 -9.56 9.62 4.95
CA ALA A 85 -8.85 8.35 4.84
C ALA A 85 -9.77 7.24 4.28
N THR A 86 -10.31 7.46 3.10
CA THR A 86 -11.46 6.73 2.53
C THR A 86 -11.13 5.96 1.25
N LEU A 87 -9.85 5.92 0.89
CA LEU A 87 -9.36 5.26 -0.33
C LEU A 87 -9.39 3.74 -0.19
N LEU A 88 -9.98 3.08 -1.20
CA LEU A 88 -10.02 1.63 -1.34
C LEU A 88 -9.38 1.22 -2.65
N ARG A 89 -8.56 0.16 -2.63
CA ARG A 89 -8.02 -0.43 -3.85
C ARG A 89 -9.16 -1.11 -4.62
N CYS A 90 -9.39 -0.67 -5.85
CA CYS A 90 -10.42 -1.19 -6.75
C CYS A 90 -9.75 -1.69 -8.03
N ALA A 91 -10.18 -2.85 -8.53
CA ALA A 91 -9.74 -3.35 -9.82
C ALA A 91 -10.46 -2.57 -10.92
N VAL A 92 -9.72 -2.18 -11.96
CA VAL A 92 -10.25 -1.41 -13.10
C VAL A 92 -9.88 -2.10 -14.40
N SER A 93 -10.79 -2.06 -15.37
CA SER A 93 -10.49 -2.34 -16.77
C SER A 93 -10.37 -1.02 -17.53
N VAL A 94 -9.44 -0.98 -18.49
CA VAL A 94 -9.24 0.17 -19.37
C VAL A 94 -9.55 -0.30 -20.78
N ASN A 95 -10.54 0.29 -21.43
CA ASN A 95 -10.88 -0.02 -22.80
C ASN A 95 -9.77 0.48 -23.74
N ALA A 96 -9.17 -0.41 -24.54
CA ALA A 96 -8.04 -0.06 -25.40
C ALA A 96 -8.39 0.94 -26.52
N LYS A 97 -9.65 0.96 -26.97
CA LYS A 97 -10.10 1.83 -28.07
C LYS A 97 -10.61 3.20 -27.58
N THR A 98 -11.38 3.22 -26.50
CA THR A 98 -12.06 4.44 -26.00
C THR A 98 -11.30 5.09 -24.84
N GLY A 99 -10.38 4.37 -24.19
CA GLY A 99 -9.70 4.83 -22.97
C GLY A 99 -10.61 4.88 -21.73
N GLU A 100 -11.85 4.40 -21.84
CA GLU A 100 -12.80 4.41 -20.73
C GLU A 100 -12.35 3.46 -19.61
N ILE A 101 -12.49 3.94 -18.38
CA ILE A 101 -12.08 3.21 -17.17
C ILE A 101 -13.33 2.67 -16.50
N VAL A 102 -13.46 1.35 -16.45
CA VAL A 102 -14.59 0.67 -15.81
C VAL A 102 -14.14 0.05 -14.48
N PRO A 103 -14.60 0.56 -13.33
CA PRO A 103 -14.29 -0.01 -12.03
C PRO A 103 -15.12 -1.26 -11.74
N HIS A 104 -14.47 -2.34 -11.29
CA HIS A 104 -15.13 -3.57 -10.85
C HIS A 104 -15.37 -3.52 -9.34
N LEU A 105 -16.63 -3.32 -8.96
CA LEU A 105 -17.06 -3.20 -7.58
C LEU A 105 -17.70 -4.50 -7.09
N LYS A 106 -17.53 -4.80 -5.80
CA LYS A 106 -18.27 -5.88 -5.14
C LYS A 106 -19.75 -5.47 -5.03
N LYS A 107 -20.65 -6.32 -5.53
CA LYS A 107 -22.11 -6.07 -5.55
C LYS A 107 -22.70 -5.73 -4.17
N ASN A 108 -22.27 -6.46 -3.13
CA ASN A 108 -22.74 -6.29 -1.76
C ASN A 108 -21.60 -5.73 -0.88
N PHE A 109 -21.12 -4.54 -1.22
CA PHE A 109 -20.10 -3.87 -0.41
C PHE A 109 -20.75 -3.13 0.76
N GLU A 110 -20.40 -3.52 1.98
CA GLU A 110 -20.81 -2.83 3.21
C GLU A 110 -19.57 -2.21 3.88
N TRP A 111 -19.67 -0.93 4.26
CA TRP A 111 -18.62 -0.27 5.03
C TRP A 111 -18.78 -0.55 6.53
N HIS A 112 -17.84 -1.31 7.10
CA HIS A 112 -17.82 -1.56 8.53
C HIS A 112 -17.18 -0.40 9.31
N ARG A 113 -18.02 0.36 10.03
CA ARG A 113 -17.60 1.52 10.85
C ARG A 113 -16.86 1.19 12.16
N ARG A 114 -16.48 -0.07 12.36
CA ARG A 114 -15.86 -0.53 13.61
C ARG A 114 -14.41 -0.05 13.68
N GLY A 115 -14.10 0.75 14.69
CA GLY A 115 -12.76 1.34 14.88
C GLY A 115 -12.67 2.79 14.41
N ASP A 116 -13.71 3.33 13.77
CA ASP A 116 -13.74 4.73 13.32
C ASP A 116 -13.94 5.71 14.50
N ARG A 117 -14.70 5.31 15.51
CA ARG A 117 -14.96 6.10 16.72
C ARG A 117 -14.10 5.63 17.90
N PHE A 118 -13.17 6.48 18.33
CA PHE A 118 -12.33 6.27 19.51
C PHE A 118 -11.96 7.61 20.15
N SER A 119 -11.53 7.59 21.41
CA SER A 119 -11.07 8.79 22.10
C SER A 119 -9.72 9.25 21.53
N LEU A 120 -9.66 10.52 21.13
CA LEU A 120 -8.42 11.15 20.70
C LEU A 120 -7.73 11.81 21.89
N PRO A 121 -6.38 11.85 21.89
CA PRO A 121 -5.65 12.64 22.88
C PRO A 121 -5.95 14.12 22.66
N SER A 122 -5.96 14.88 23.76
CA SER A 122 -6.11 16.33 23.70
C SER A 122 -5.01 16.95 22.83
N PRO A 123 -5.33 17.85 21.89
CA PRO A 123 -4.35 18.51 21.03
C PRO A 123 -3.57 19.56 21.84
N GLN A 124 -2.59 19.13 22.64
CA GLN A 124 -1.77 20.02 23.45
C GLN A 124 -0.46 20.33 22.75
N SER A 125 -0.13 21.63 22.66
CA SER A 125 1.19 22.05 22.20
C SER A 125 2.28 21.59 23.16
N LYS A 126 3.53 21.45 22.68
CA LYS A 126 4.68 21.13 23.53
C LYS A 126 4.85 22.15 24.67
N ASN A 127 4.55 23.43 24.42
CA ASN A 127 4.63 24.49 25.43
C ASN A 127 3.50 24.40 26.45
N THR A 128 2.28 24.07 26.02
CA THR A 128 1.13 23.81 26.91
C THR A 128 1.41 22.61 27.82
N ARG A 129 1.98 21.52 27.27
CA ARG A 129 2.42 20.35 28.05
C ARG A 129 3.49 20.69 29.08
N LYS A 130 4.42 21.61 28.74
CA LYS A 130 5.45 22.10 29.67
C LYS A 130 4.86 23.01 30.76
N LYS A 131 3.93 23.90 30.40
CA LYS A 131 3.38 24.95 31.29
C LYS A 131 2.36 24.43 32.30
N TYR A 132 1.47 23.53 31.91
CA TYR A 132 0.41 22.99 32.77
C TYR A 132 0.79 21.64 33.42
N GLY A 133 1.97 21.10 33.12
CA GLY A 133 2.38 19.79 33.61
C GLY A 133 1.34 18.70 33.31
N GLN A 134 1.06 17.83 34.29
CA GLN A 134 0.02 16.80 34.17
C GLN A 134 -1.41 17.31 34.48
N GLN A 135 -1.61 18.62 34.69
CA GLN A 135 -2.90 19.15 35.09
C GLN A 135 -3.79 19.47 33.88
N GLY A 136 -5.02 18.94 33.93
CA GLY A 136 -5.99 18.84 32.84
C GLY A 136 -6.54 17.40 32.79
N PHE A 137 -7.72 17.18 32.19
CA PHE A 137 -8.24 15.83 31.95
C PHE A 137 -7.35 15.12 30.92
N GLN A 138 -6.23 14.61 31.42
CA GLN A 138 -5.31 13.79 30.66
C GLN A 138 -5.87 12.38 30.75
N HIS A 139 -6.24 11.78 29.63
CA HIS A 139 -6.45 10.33 29.53
C HIS A 139 -5.10 9.63 29.76
N ARG A 140 -4.51 9.73 30.97
CA ARG A 140 -3.16 9.27 31.27
C ARG A 140 -3.19 7.93 31.98
N GLY A 141 -2.65 6.96 31.24
CA GLY A 141 -2.15 5.66 31.68
C GLY A 141 -1.35 4.94 30.57
N ASN A 142 -1.00 5.63 29.47
CA ASN A 142 -0.27 5.03 28.35
C ASN A 142 0.91 5.92 27.96
N SER A 143 2.13 5.40 28.12
CA SER A 143 3.39 5.96 27.60
C SER A 143 3.46 5.98 26.06
N LYS A 144 2.40 5.52 25.38
CA LYS A 144 2.23 5.44 23.93
C LYS A 144 1.13 6.39 23.49
N LEU A 145 1.38 7.70 23.58
CA LEU A 145 0.61 8.65 22.77
C LEU A 145 1.03 8.45 21.32
N ASP A 146 0.52 7.38 20.72
CA ASP A 146 0.72 7.12 19.29
C ASP A 146 0.16 8.33 18.53
N GLU A 147 1.01 8.98 17.73
CA GLU A 147 0.61 10.06 16.84
C GLU A 147 -0.52 9.57 15.92
N VAL A 148 -1.67 10.25 15.98
CA VAL A 148 -2.82 9.94 15.12
C VAL A 148 -2.79 10.90 13.95
N TYR A 149 -2.58 10.37 12.75
CA TYR A 149 -2.69 11.14 11.52
C TYR A 149 -4.17 11.22 11.09
N LEU A 150 -4.68 12.44 10.94
CA LEU A 150 -6.08 12.73 10.60
C LEU A 150 -6.23 13.36 9.20
N ARG A 151 -5.21 14.07 8.71
CA ARG A 151 -5.21 14.74 7.41
C ARG A 151 -3.83 14.69 6.75
N GLU A 152 -3.81 14.86 5.43
CA GLU A 152 -2.59 14.91 4.61
C GLU A 152 -1.73 16.15 4.90
N ASP A 153 -2.35 17.29 5.18
CA ASP A 153 -1.64 18.56 5.44
C ASP A 153 -1.01 18.65 6.84
N GLN A 154 -1.18 17.63 7.68
CA GLN A 154 -0.56 17.60 9.01
C GLN A 154 0.95 17.48 8.89
N LYS A 155 1.69 18.35 9.61
CA LYS A 155 3.16 18.35 9.62
C LYS A 155 3.70 17.01 10.13
N GLU A 156 3.03 16.41 11.09
CA GLU A 156 3.35 15.11 11.68
C GLU A 156 3.24 14.00 10.63
N TYR A 157 2.20 14.02 9.80
CA TYR A 157 2.02 13.05 8.72
C TYR A 157 3.10 13.22 7.63
N GLN A 158 3.38 14.45 7.22
CA GLN A 158 4.45 14.74 6.26
C GLN A 158 5.82 14.30 6.78
N GLN A 159 6.10 14.54 8.07
CA GLN A 159 7.33 14.10 8.73
C GLN A 159 7.38 12.57 8.81
N ALA A 160 6.28 11.91 9.12
CA ALA A 160 6.19 10.44 9.15
C ALA A 160 6.48 9.83 7.77
N ILE A 161 5.93 10.37 6.68
CA ILE A 161 6.26 9.93 5.32
C ILE A 161 7.74 10.13 5.01
N LYS A 162 8.31 11.29 5.35
CA LYS A 162 9.74 11.57 5.12
C LYS A 162 10.63 10.59 5.88
N ASN A 163 10.33 10.36 7.15
CA ASN A 163 11.04 9.40 7.99
C ASN A 163 10.91 7.98 7.43
N ALA A 164 9.71 7.59 6.98
CA ALA A 164 9.48 6.29 6.38
C ALA A 164 10.29 6.10 5.09
N LYS A 165 10.29 7.08 4.19
CA LYS A 165 11.13 7.07 2.97
C LYS A 165 12.61 6.96 3.30
N TRP A 166 13.08 7.69 4.31
CA TRP A 166 14.47 7.63 4.75
C TRP A 166 14.84 6.25 5.29
N GLN A 167 14.00 5.64 6.13
CA GLN A 167 14.23 4.29 6.65
C GLN A 167 14.20 3.24 5.53
N ILE A 168 13.28 3.34 4.57
CA ILE A 168 13.26 2.45 3.39
C ILE A 168 14.58 2.54 2.63
N ARG A 169 15.09 3.74 2.39
CA ARG A 169 16.38 3.95 1.71
C ARG A 169 17.57 3.40 2.50
N GLN A 170 17.56 3.53 3.83
CA GLN A 170 18.61 2.93 4.68
C GLN A 170 18.56 1.41 4.63
N ASN A 171 17.35 0.82 4.69
CA ASN A 171 17.17 -0.62 4.60
C ASN A 171 17.60 -1.15 3.23
N GLU A 172 17.25 -0.45 2.14
CA GLU A 172 17.68 -0.79 0.78
C GLU A 172 19.21 -0.72 0.64
N LYS A 173 19.86 0.33 1.17
CA LYS A 173 21.32 0.45 1.17
C LYS A 173 21.98 -0.71 1.95
N ALA A 174 21.49 -1.01 3.14
CA ALA A 174 22.00 -2.11 3.96
C ALA A 174 21.83 -3.47 3.26
N MET A 175 20.69 -3.68 2.58
CA MET A 175 20.45 -4.87 1.78
C MET A 175 21.38 -4.97 0.57
N GLN A 176 21.66 -3.85 -0.11
CA GLN A 176 22.55 -3.84 -1.27
C GLN A 176 24.01 -4.06 -0.88
N GLU A 177 24.45 -3.52 0.26
CA GLU A 177 25.78 -3.78 0.83
C GLU A 177 25.96 -5.25 1.21
N PHE A 178 24.93 -5.87 1.78
CA PHE A 178 24.92 -7.31 2.08
C PHE A 178 24.96 -8.19 0.82
N VAL A 179 24.16 -7.86 -0.21
CA VAL A 179 24.09 -8.66 -1.46
C VAL A 179 25.30 -8.45 -2.36
N GLY A 180 25.87 -7.24 -2.38
CA GLY A 180 26.96 -6.85 -3.29
C GLY A 180 28.38 -6.95 -2.70
N GLY A 181 28.52 -7.12 -1.38
CA GLY A 181 29.81 -7.19 -0.71
C GLY A 181 30.34 -8.61 -0.59
N GLY A 182 31.10 -9.06 -1.59
CA GLY A 182 31.88 -10.32 -1.58
C GLY A 182 33.06 -10.35 -0.61
N SER A 183 33.00 -9.56 0.47
CA SER A 183 34.02 -9.51 1.52
C SER A 183 33.67 -10.50 2.63
N ALA A 184 34.68 -11.25 3.09
CA ALA A 184 34.56 -12.25 4.15
C ALA A 184 34.08 -11.69 5.52
N ASP A 185 33.90 -10.38 5.67
CA ASP A 185 33.45 -9.73 6.91
C ASP A 185 31.92 -9.61 7.03
N ASN A 186 31.15 -9.95 5.99
CA ASN A 186 29.68 -9.97 5.99
C ASN A 186 29.10 -11.29 6.56
N PHE A 187 29.66 -11.81 7.66
CA PHE A 187 29.21 -13.09 8.24
C PHE A 187 27.82 -13.05 8.87
N ILE A 188 27.25 -11.86 9.06
CA ILE A 188 26.04 -11.68 9.85
C ILE A 188 24.95 -11.06 8.99
N SER A 189 23.95 -11.88 8.65
CA SER A 189 22.81 -11.41 7.88
C SER A 189 22.04 -10.31 8.63
N PRO A 190 21.56 -9.27 7.94
CA PRO A 190 20.65 -8.26 8.53
C PRO A 190 19.32 -8.88 9.00
N PHE A 191 19.07 -10.14 8.67
CA PHE A 191 17.91 -10.91 9.09
C PHE A 191 18.07 -11.59 10.46
N PHE A 192 19.30 -11.82 10.93
CA PHE A 192 19.55 -12.59 12.15
C PHE A 192 19.84 -11.74 13.39
N THR A 193 20.33 -10.51 13.24
CA THR A 193 20.77 -9.66 14.37
C THR A 193 19.66 -8.93 15.12
N GLY A 194 18.40 -9.10 14.74
CA GLY A 194 17.30 -8.33 15.34
C GLY A 194 17.41 -6.82 15.10
N THR A 195 18.28 -6.38 14.20
CA THR A 195 18.35 -4.99 13.74
C THR A 195 17.07 -4.68 12.97
N ASP A 196 16.46 -3.52 13.24
CA ASP A 196 15.12 -3.11 12.75
C ASP A 196 15.01 -2.97 11.22
N HIS A 197 16.07 -3.28 10.47
CA HIS A 197 16.18 -3.08 9.02
C HIS A 197 15.29 -4.01 8.18
N THR A 198 14.74 -5.08 8.76
CA THR A 198 13.86 -6.03 8.06
C THR A 198 12.39 -5.77 8.27
N ARG A 199 12.02 -4.89 9.21
CA ARG A 199 10.62 -4.57 9.47
C ARG A 199 10.07 -3.71 8.33
N PRO A 200 8.90 -4.04 7.77
CA PRO A 200 8.28 -3.21 6.74
C PRO A 200 7.95 -1.84 7.35
N VAL A 201 8.66 -0.82 6.85
CA VAL A 201 8.45 0.56 7.25
C VAL A 201 7.16 1.05 6.59
N GLN A 202 6.11 1.22 7.39
CA GLN A 202 4.82 1.66 6.89
C GLN A 202 4.19 2.70 7.83
N VAL A 203 3.85 3.85 7.26
CA VAL A 203 2.99 4.83 7.92
C VAL A 203 1.58 4.26 7.99
N LYS A 204 0.96 4.29 9.17
CA LYS A 204 -0.41 3.80 9.38
C LYS A 204 -1.31 4.96 9.79
N VAL A 205 -2.37 5.16 9.03
CA VAL A 205 -3.41 6.17 9.31
C VAL A 205 -4.59 5.50 9.99
N GLY A 206 -5.13 6.16 11.02
CA GLY A 206 -6.22 5.63 11.82
C GLY A 206 -5.78 4.54 12.79
N LYS A 207 -6.77 3.90 13.43
CA LYS A 207 -6.54 2.84 14.38
C LYS A 207 -7.28 1.56 13.95
N GLY A 208 -6.92 0.43 14.56
CA GLY A 208 -7.49 -0.88 14.18
C GLY A 208 -8.95 -1.07 14.61
N LYS A 209 -9.57 -2.17 14.16
CA LYS A 209 -10.96 -2.51 14.51
C LYS A 209 -11.20 -2.71 16.02
N TYR A 210 -10.14 -3.05 16.77
CA TYR A 210 -10.21 -3.44 18.19
C TYR A 210 -9.72 -2.34 19.14
N VAL A 211 -9.80 -1.07 18.74
CA VAL A 211 -9.28 0.05 19.54
C VAL A 211 -9.97 0.20 20.88
N ASN A 212 -11.28 -0.05 20.89
CA ASN A 212 -12.10 0.02 22.10
C ASN A 212 -12.18 -1.34 22.81
N SER A 213 -11.43 -2.36 22.36
CA SER A 213 -11.40 -3.64 23.06
C SER A 213 -10.63 -3.53 24.37
N SER A 214 -11.15 -4.17 25.43
CA SER A 214 -10.43 -4.28 26.70
C SER A 214 -9.15 -5.09 26.49
N ARG A 215 -8.00 -4.50 26.78
CA ARG A 215 -6.73 -5.25 26.81
C ARG A 215 -6.69 -6.11 28.08
N ARG A 216 -6.23 -7.36 27.96
CA ARG A 216 -5.96 -8.22 29.11
C ARG A 216 -4.91 -7.53 30.00
N ARG A 217 -5.19 -7.38 31.30
CA ARG A 217 -4.21 -6.87 32.26
C ARG A 217 -3.02 -7.84 32.25
N LYS A 218 -1.82 -7.29 32.01
CA LYS A 218 -0.55 -7.99 32.21
C LYS A 218 -0.18 -7.89 33.68
#